data_AF-A0A0E0D598-F1
#
_entry.id   AF-A0A0E0D598-F1
#
_cell.length_a   1.000
_cell.length_b   1.000
_cell.length_c   1.000
_cell.angle_alpha   90.00
_cell.angle_beta   90.00
_cell.angle_gamma   90.00
#
_symmetry.space_group_name_H-M   'P 1'
#
loop_
_entity.id
_entity.type
_entity.pdbx_description
1 polymer ?
#
loop_
_entity_poly.entity_id
_entity_poly.type
_entity_poly.pdbx_seq_one_letter_code
_entity_poly.pdbx_strand_id
1 'polypeptide(L)'
;MGISKVIGIAGTALLVTSVGMWKIGLRIVAVPFLATSTIAYIVAVASHNSINIPWILGKNSKGRFPIWSSVLFGPFLILARVYATVKRHMRKEAVYNMITEGVYLGGWPFMLKHLPPGDPSIIDCTCHGRSACVVCAVLVALGIAENWKDAENIIRERRKIKMNAVHRKTLDDWSKYRASQKKDK
;
A
#
# COMPACT_ATOMS: atom_id res chain seq x y z
N MET A 1 0.93 -8.21 9.26
CA MET A 1 0.38 -7.38 10.37
C MET A 1 -0.17 -6.10 9.78
N GLY A 2 -1.32 -5.61 10.27
CA GLY A 2 -1.88 -4.32 9.86
C GLY A 2 -1.05 -3.15 10.40
N ILE A 3 -1.13 -1.99 9.74
CA ILE A 3 -0.40 -0.77 10.10
C ILE A 3 -0.64 -0.41 11.57
N SER A 4 -1.91 -0.44 12.01
CA SER A 4 -2.33 -0.21 13.38
C SER A 4 -1.55 -1.04 14.42
N LYS A 5 -1.40 -2.36 14.20
CA LYS A 5 -0.67 -3.25 15.13
C LYS A 5 0.81 -2.93 15.21
N VAL A 6 1.45 -2.68 14.07
CA VAL A 6 2.89 -2.37 14.01
C VAL A 6 3.19 -1.04 14.70
N ILE A 7 2.38 -0.02 14.42
CA ILE A 7 2.54 1.30 15.04
C ILE A 7 2.22 1.23 16.54
N GLY A 8 1.19 0.49 16.95
CA GLY A 8 0.84 0.31 18.36
C GLY A 8 1.98 -0.31 19.17
N ILE A 9 2.65 -1.35 18.65
CA ILE A 9 3.82 -1.96 19.30
C ILE A 9 4.97 -0.95 19.43
N ALA A 10 5.27 -0.19 18.36
CA ALA A 10 6.29 0.85 18.40
C ALA A 10 5.95 1.95 19.41
N GLY A 11 4.67 2.36 19.48
CA GLY A 11 4.17 3.32 20.47
C GLY A 11 4.39 2.85 21.90
N THR A 12 4.09 1.58 22.20
CA THR A 12 4.33 0.98 23.52
C THR A 12 5.81 0.94 23.87
N ALA A 13 6.69 0.55 22.94
CA ALA A 13 8.13 0.55 23.17
C ALA A 13 8.65 1.96 23.54
N LEU A 14 8.24 2.98 22.78
CA LEU A 14 8.60 4.38 23.06
C LEU A 14 8.07 4.86 24.41
N LEU A 15 6.85 4.46 24.80
CA LEU A 15 6.28 4.80 26.11
C LEU A 15 7.12 4.22 27.24
N VAL A 16 7.46 2.94 27.16
CA VAL A 16 8.28 2.25 28.18
C VAL A 16 9.67 2.90 28.28
N THR A 17 10.31 3.21 27.14
CA THR A 17 11.58 3.94 27.11
C THR A 17 11.46 5.30 27.79
N SER A 18 10.40 6.07 27.49
CA SER A 18 10.16 7.37 28.11
C SER A 18 10.01 7.26 29.63
N VAL A 19 9.24 6.30 30.13
CA VAL A 19 9.05 6.07 31.58
C VAL A 19 10.37 5.66 32.24
N GLY A 20 11.17 4.82 31.58
CA GLY A 20 12.51 4.44 32.06
C GLY A 20 13.45 5.64 32.19
N MET A 21 13.53 6.47 31.14
CA MET A 21 14.33 7.70 31.14
C MET A 21 13.89 8.67 32.24
N TRP A 22 12.58 8.79 32.46
CA TRP A 22 12.04 9.63 33.52
C TRP A 22 12.49 9.18 34.91
N LYS A 23 12.51 7.86 35.17
CA LYS A 23 12.97 7.29 36.44
C LYS A 23 14.47 7.51 36.69
N ILE A 24 15.29 7.57 35.64
CA ILE A 24 16.75 7.80 35.72
C ILE A 24 17.08 9.31 35.83
N GLY A 25 16.06 10.19 35.82
CA GLY A 25 16.24 11.64 35.96
C GLY A 25 16.44 12.39 34.64
N LEU A 26 16.43 11.70 33.49
CA LEU A 26 16.60 12.27 32.14
C LEU A 26 15.27 12.84 31.60
N ARG A 27 14.63 13.73 32.36
CA ARG A 27 13.26 14.21 32.06
C ARG A 27 13.15 14.95 30.73
N ILE A 28 14.10 15.82 30.40
CA ILE A 28 14.10 16.58 29.14
C ILE A 28 14.17 15.63 27.93
N VAL A 29 14.98 14.58 28.05
CA VAL A 29 15.14 13.57 26.99
C VAL A 29 13.91 12.67 26.89
N ALA A 30 13.19 12.43 27.98
CA ALA A 30 11.98 11.61 27.98
C ALA A 30 10.79 12.26 27.23
N VAL A 31 10.65 13.59 27.29
CA VAL A 31 9.52 14.33 26.68
C VAL A 31 9.30 14.00 25.19
N PRO A 32 10.30 14.04 24.29
CA PRO A 32 10.09 13.70 22.88
C PRO A 32 9.68 12.23 22.65
N PHE A 33 10.14 11.29 23.49
CA PHE A 33 9.72 9.88 23.41
C PHE A 33 8.26 9.73 23.83
N LEU A 34 7.83 10.45 24.86
CA LEU A 34 6.41 10.47 25.26
C LEU A 34 5.54 11.05 24.15
N ALA A 35 5.91 12.21 23.60
CA ALA A 35 5.14 12.87 22.54
C ALA A 35 5.00 11.98 21.29
N THR A 36 6.10 11.35 20.85
CA THR A 36 6.09 10.43 19.71
C THR A 36 5.28 9.16 19.99
N SER A 37 5.31 8.64 21.22
CA SER A 37 4.44 7.54 21.64
C SER A 37 2.96 7.90 21.56
N THR A 38 2.57 9.08 22.05
CA THR A 38 1.18 9.58 21.96
C THR A 38 0.73 9.68 20.50
N ILE A 39 1.56 10.26 19.63
CA ILE A 39 1.26 10.34 18.19
C ILE A 39 1.11 8.94 17.58
N ALA A 40 1.99 8.00 17.93
CA ALA A 40 1.90 6.62 17.46
C ALA A 40 0.57 5.96 17.86
N TYR A 41 0.09 6.15 19.09
CA TYR A 41 -1.22 5.64 19.51
C TYR A 41 -2.37 6.27 18.72
N ILE A 42 -2.36 7.59 18.50
CA ILE A 42 -3.39 8.26 17.69
C ILE A 42 -3.42 7.67 16.27
N VAL A 43 -2.25 7.49 15.64
CA VAL A 43 -2.17 6.87 14.31
C VAL A 43 -2.61 5.40 14.34
N ALA A 44 -2.26 4.65 15.39
CA ALA A 44 -2.66 3.26 15.53
C ALA A 44 -4.19 3.09 15.65
N VAL A 45 -4.84 3.95 16.44
CA VAL A 45 -6.30 3.98 16.59
C VAL A 45 -6.97 4.40 15.28
N ALA A 46 -6.53 5.52 14.70
CA ALA A 46 -7.11 6.04 13.46
C ALA A 46 -6.96 5.08 12.27
N SER A 47 -5.88 4.28 12.23
CA SER A 47 -5.63 3.28 11.19
C SER A 47 -6.24 1.90 11.48
N HIS A 48 -6.94 1.72 12.60
CA HIS A 48 -7.61 0.47 12.91
C HIS A 48 -8.77 0.22 11.92
N ASN A 49 -8.93 -1.02 11.45
CA ASN A 49 -9.91 -1.36 10.40
C ASN A 49 -11.36 -0.95 10.76
N SER A 50 -11.72 -1.02 12.05
CA SER A 50 -13.07 -0.66 12.51
C SER A 50 -13.31 0.85 12.64
N ILE A 51 -12.25 1.66 12.72
CA ILE A 51 -12.33 3.11 12.91
C ILE A 51 -12.06 3.82 11.59
N ASN A 52 -10.96 3.45 10.91
CA ASN A 52 -10.60 3.86 9.57
C ASN A 52 -10.85 5.35 9.29
N ILE A 53 -10.03 6.22 9.89
CA ILE A 53 -10.06 7.68 9.70
C ILE A 53 -8.97 8.06 8.69
N PRO A 54 -9.22 8.00 7.37
CA PRO A 54 -8.19 8.23 6.34
C PRO A 54 -7.75 9.70 6.25
N TRP A 55 -8.55 10.65 6.76
CA TRP A 55 -8.28 12.09 6.69
C TRP A 55 -7.41 12.61 7.85
N ILE A 56 -6.93 11.77 8.76
CA ILE A 56 -6.13 12.19 9.93
C ILE A 56 -4.90 13.04 9.56
N LEU A 57 -4.30 12.80 8.39
CA LEU A 57 -3.12 13.56 7.93
C LEU A 57 -3.50 14.86 7.20
N GLY A 58 -4.79 15.16 7.00
CA GLY A 58 -5.26 16.40 6.39
C GLY A 58 -4.78 16.63 4.95
N LYS A 59 -4.50 15.57 4.18
CA LYS A 59 -4.05 15.71 2.78
C LYS A 59 -5.07 16.50 1.96
N ASN A 60 -4.58 17.46 1.20
CA ASN A 60 -5.41 18.18 0.23
C ASN A 60 -5.65 17.37 -1.05
N SER A 61 -6.52 17.86 -1.93
CA SER A 61 -6.81 17.26 -3.24
C SER A 61 -5.58 17.14 -4.15
N LYS A 62 -4.56 17.98 -3.94
CA LYS A 62 -3.27 17.95 -4.66
C LYS A 62 -2.25 16.99 -4.03
N GLY A 63 -2.64 16.21 -3.02
CA GLY A 63 -1.79 15.21 -2.35
C GLY A 63 -0.72 15.78 -1.42
N ARG A 64 -0.75 17.09 -1.11
CA ARG A 64 0.19 17.75 -0.18
C ARG A 64 -0.37 17.75 1.24
N PHE A 65 0.53 17.65 2.21
CA PHE A 65 0.20 17.78 3.63
C PHE A 65 0.26 19.26 4.05
N PRO A 66 -0.64 19.72 4.92
CA PRO A 66 -0.54 21.04 5.54
C PRO A 66 0.68 21.09 6.49
N ILE A 67 1.14 22.30 6.81
CA ILE A 67 2.34 22.51 7.63
C ILE A 67 2.17 21.87 9.02
N TRP A 68 1.02 22.06 9.67
CA TRP A 68 0.73 21.48 10.99
C TRP A 68 0.85 19.95 10.98
N SER A 69 0.35 19.28 9.93
CA SER A 69 0.44 17.82 9.82
C SER A 69 1.88 17.38 9.58
N SER A 70 2.66 18.17 8.85
CA SER A 70 4.07 17.87 8.58
C SER A 70 4.93 18.02 9.83
N VAL A 71 4.60 18.97 10.72
CA VAL A 71 5.27 19.12 12.02
C VAL A 71 4.86 17.99 12.96
N LEU A 72 3.56 17.75 13.12
CA LEU A 72 3.04 16.76 14.07
C LEU A 72 3.39 15.33 13.67
N PHE A 73 3.18 14.96 12.41
CA PHE A 73 3.43 13.61 11.91
C PHE A 73 4.77 13.47 11.19
N GLY A 74 5.60 14.50 11.15
CA GLY A 74 6.88 14.54 10.43
C GLY A 74 7.78 13.34 10.74
N PRO A 75 8.11 13.07 12.02
CA PRO A 75 8.91 11.91 12.40
C PRO A 75 8.32 10.59 11.89
N PHE A 76 7.00 10.41 12.02
CA PHE A 76 6.30 9.23 11.52
C PHE A 76 6.37 9.12 9.99
N LEU A 77 6.14 10.21 9.26
CA LEU A 77 6.16 10.24 7.81
C LEU A 77 7.57 10.00 7.24
N ILE A 78 8.61 10.54 7.88
CA ILE A 78 10.01 10.28 7.54
C ILE A 78 10.31 8.79 7.73
N LEU A 79 9.95 8.21 8.88
CA LEU A 79 10.15 6.79 9.14
C LEU A 79 9.41 5.91 8.12
N ALA A 80 8.16 6.24 7.78
CA ALA A 80 7.40 5.53 6.77
C ALA A 80 8.07 5.60 5.38
N ARG A 81 8.61 6.78 5.00
CA ARG A 81 9.37 6.95 3.75
C ARG A 81 10.67 6.15 3.76
N VAL A 82 11.45 6.22 4.84
CA VAL A 82 12.69 5.45 5.00
C VAL A 82 12.39 3.95 4.90
N TYR A 83 11.38 3.45 5.62
CA TYR A 83 10.95 2.06 5.53
C TYR A 83 10.58 1.66 4.10
N ALA A 84 9.79 2.48 3.39
CA ALA A 84 9.40 2.21 2.01
C ALA A 84 10.63 2.18 1.08
N THR A 85 11.57 3.11 1.25
CA THR A 85 12.82 3.19 0.49
C THR A 85 13.70 1.98 0.77
N VAL A 86 13.95 1.63 2.03
CA VAL A 86 14.76 0.46 2.42
C VAL A 86 14.13 -0.81 1.88
N LYS A 87 12.83 -1.00 2.09
CA LYS A 87 12.09 -2.17 1.56
C LYS A 87 12.20 -2.27 0.05
N ARG A 88 12.20 -1.15 -0.66
CA ARG A 88 12.38 -1.12 -2.11
C ARG A 88 13.80 -1.50 -2.52
N HIS A 89 14.83 -0.99 -1.85
CA HIS A 89 16.22 -1.35 -2.14
C HIS A 89 16.51 -2.83 -1.84
N MET A 90 15.85 -3.39 -0.81
CA MET A 90 15.95 -4.82 -0.51
C MET A 90 15.19 -5.70 -1.52
N ARG A 91 14.20 -5.14 -2.23
CA ARG A 91 13.45 -5.86 -3.28
C ARG A 91 14.27 -5.86 -4.56
N LYS A 92 14.87 -6.99 -4.90
CA LYS A 92 15.52 -7.22 -6.20
C LYS A 92 14.51 -7.42 -7.37
N GLU A 93 13.27 -6.93 -7.22
CA GLU A 93 12.24 -7.08 -8.26
C GLU A 93 12.34 -5.93 -9.27
N ALA A 94 12.15 -6.23 -10.55
CA ALA A 94 12.03 -5.19 -11.59
C ALA A 94 10.94 -4.17 -11.24
N VAL A 95 11.09 -2.92 -11.70
CA VAL A 95 10.10 -1.86 -11.42
C VAL A 95 8.74 -2.23 -12.02
N TYR A 96 8.76 -2.79 -13.24
CA TYR A 96 7.62 -3.39 -13.91
C TYR A 96 8.04 -4.63 -14.70
N ASN A 97 7.08 -5.50 -15.02
CA ASN A 97 7.22 -6.60 -15.96
C ASN A 97 6.14 -6.47 -17.03
N MET A 98 6.49 -6.74 -18.29
CA MET A 98 5.51 -6.89 -19.35
C MET A 98 4.79 -8.21 -19.16
N ILE A 99 3.47 -8.19 -18.96
CA ILE A 99 2.62 -9.38 -18.79
C ILE A 99 2.17 -9.95 -20.13
N THR A 100 1.83 -9.06 -21.05
CA THR A 100 1.57 -9.35 -22.46
C THR A 100 1.87 -8.08 -23.25
N GLU A 101 1.82 -8.12 -24.57
CA GLU A 101 2.08 -6.96 -25.42
C GLU A 101 1.19 -5.78 -24.99
N GLY A 102 1.81 -4.63 -24.69
CA GLY A 102 1.14 -3.42 -24.22
C GLY A 102 0.62 -3.43 -22.77
N VAL A 103 0.71 -4.54 -22.03
CA VAL A 103 0.23 -4.64 -20.64
C VAL A 103 1.39 -4.86 -19.69
N TYR A 104 1.64 -3.87 -18.83
CA TYR A 104 2.72 -3.91 -17.84
C TYR A 104 2.16 -3.94 -16.41
N LEU A 105 2.80 -4.71 -15.53
CA LEU A 105 2.47 -4.78 -14.11
C LEU A 105 3.71 -4.52 -13.26
N GLY A 106 3.61 -3.57 -12.32
CA GLY A 106 4.75 -3.14 -11.53
C GLY A 106 4.37 -2.35 -10.28
N GLY A 107 5.40 -1.85 -9.60
CA GLY A 107 5.24 -0.88 -8.52
C GLY A 107 5.17 0.56 -9.05
N TRP A 108 4.70 1.49 -8.22
CA TRP A 108 4.57 2.89 -8.58
C TRP A 108 5.89 3.50 -9.12
N PRO A 109 5.90 4.09 -10.33
CA PRO A 109 7.10 4.71 -10.90
C PRO A 109 7.45 5.99 -10.14
N PHE A 110 8.65 6.06 -9.56
CA PHE A 110 9.11 7.28 -8.86
C PHE A 110 9.61 8.37 -9.82
N MET A 111 10.03 7.98 -11.04
CA MET A 111 10.53 8.89 -12.06
C MET A 111 9.95 8.49 -13.40
N LEU A 112 9.88 9.44 -14.33
CA LEU A 112 9.40 9.21 -15.70
C LEU A 112 10.20 8.11 -16.41
N LYS A 113 11.51 8.03 -16.20
CA LYS A 113 12.37 6.96 -16.74
C LYS A 113 12.02 5.54 -16.27
N HIS A 114 11.19 5.41 -15.24
CA HIS A 114 10.72 4.12 -14.75
C HIS A 114 9.41 3.68 -15.40
N LEU A 115 8.86 4.48 -16.32
CA LEU A 115 7.69 4.11 -17.10
C LEU A 115 8.07 3.15 -18.22
N PRO A 116 7.15 2.22 -18.57
CA PRO A 116 7.28 1.47 -19.81
C PRO A 116 7.34 2.40 -21.03
N PRO A 117 7.95 1.95 -22.14
CA PRO A 117 7.90 2.69 -23.39
C PRO A 117 6.47 2.84 -23.92
N GLY A 118 6.23 3.84 -24.77
CA GLY A 118 4.97 4.00 -25.51
C GLY A 118 3.86 4.80 -24.80
N ASP A 119 4.22 5.69 -23.87
CA ASP A 119 3.29 6.56 -23.13
C ASP A 119 2.05 5.81 -22.57
N PRO A 120 2.27 4.82 -21.68
CA PRO A 120 1.21 3.92 -21.28
C PRO A 120 0.19 4.60 -20.37
N SER A 121 -1.07 4.17 -20.46
CA SER A 121 -2.08 4.48 -19.44
C SER A 121 -1.72 3.77 -18.12
N ILE A 122 -1.67 4.53 -17.02
CA ILE A 122 -1.24 4.02 -15.71
C ILE A 122 -2.43 3.83 -14.79
N ILE A 123 -2.58 2.61 -14.25
CA ILE A 123 -3.52 2.31 -13.17
C ILE A 123 -2.74 2.05 -11.89
N ASP A 124 -2.79 3.00 -10.94
CA ASP A 124 -2.21 2.79 -9.61
C ASP A 124 -3.24 2.21 -8.65
N CYS A 125 -2.96 0.99 -8.20
CA CYS A 125 -3.65 0.38 -7.08
C CYS A 125 -2.63 0.24 -5.96
N THR A 126 -2.92 0.84 -4.80
CA THR A 126 -1.96 1.08 -3.69
C THR A 126 -1.33 -0.17 -3.05
N CYS A 127 -1.41 -1.37 -3.66
CA CYS A 127 -0.72 -2.61 -3.32
C CYS A 127 -0.70 -3.61 -4.51
N HIS A 128 0.36 -4.44 -4.58
CA HIS A 128 0.58 -5.52 -5.56
C HIS A 128 -0.63 -6.44 -5.80
N GLY A 129 -1.38 -6.79 -4.75
CA GLY A 129 -2.52 -7.70 -4.88
C GLY A 129 -3.75 -7.07 -5.55
N ARG A 130 -3.92 -5.74 -5.41
CA ARG A 130 -5.04 -5.01 -6.03
C ARG A 130 -4.76 -4.75 -7.51
N SER A 131 -3.54 -4.35 -7.86
CA SER A 131 -3.15 -4.19 -9.26
C SER A 131 -3.22 -5.52 -10.02
N ALA A 132 -2.74 -6.62 -9.42
CA ALA A 132 -2.90 -7.96 -10.01
C ALA A 132 -4.37 -8.33 -10.27
N CYS A 133 -5.27 -8.03 -9.33
CA CYS A 133 -6.71 -8.27 -9.49
C CYS A 133 -7.28 -7.51 -10.70
N VAL A 134 -6.93 -6.23 -10.86
CA VAL A 134 -7.38 -5.43 -12.01
C VAL A 134 -6.80 -5.98 -13.31
N VAL A 135 -5.50 -6.30 -13.34
CA VAL A 135 -4.85 -6.86 -14.54
C VAL A 135 -5.44 -8.22 -14.93
N CYS A 136 -5.81 -9.09 -13.98
CA CYS A 136 -6.55 -10.32 -14.29
C CYS A 136 -7.85 -10.03 -15.07
N ALA A 137 -8.62 -9.04 -14.62
CA ALA A 137 -9.86 -8.65 -15.30
C ALA A 137 -9.60 -8.07 -16.70
N VAL A 138 -8.54 -7.26 -16.85
CA VAL A 138 -8.12 -6.71 -18.16
C VAL A 138 -7.73 -7.81 -19.14
N LEU A 139 -6.92 -8.79 -18.73
CA LEU A 139 -6.51 -9.89 -19.61
C LEU A 139 -7.71 -10.71 -20.11
N VAL A 140 -8.69 -10.97 -19.25
CA VAL A 140 -9.93 -11.66 -19.62
C VAL A 140 -10.84 -10.79 -20.50
N ALA A 141 -10.85 -9.47 -20.28
CA ALA A 141 -11.61 -8.54 -21.12
C ALA A 141 -11.03 -8.44 -22.54
N LEU A 142 -9.70 -8.46 -22.65
CA LEU A 142 -8.96 -8.46 -23.93
C LEU A 142 -8.99 -9.81 -24.66
N GLY A 143 -9.53 -10.87 -24.04
CA GLY A 143 -9.57 -12.22 -24.63
C GLY A 143 -8.22 -12.94 -24.62
N ILE A 144 -7.24 -12.42 -23.88
CA ILE A 144 -5.89 -13.01 -23.74
C ILE A 144 -5.91 -14.19 -22.77
N ALA A 145 -6.80 -14.14 -21.79
CA ALA A 145 -7.05 -15.23 -20.84
C ALA A 145 -8.51 -15.67 -20.91
N GLU A 146 -8.76 -16.98 -20.80
CA GLU A 146 -10.12 -17.51 -20.84
C GLU A 146 -10.92 -17.11 -19.60
N ASN A 147 -10.26 -17.13 -18.45
CA ASN A 147 -10.84 -16.83 -17.15
C ASN A 147 -9.81 -16.17 -16.23
N TRP A 148 -10.25 -15.64 -15.09
CA TRP A 148 -9.36 -14.87 -14.22
C TRP A 148 -8.27 -15.73 -13.56
N LYS A 149 -8.46 -17.04 -13.43
CA LYS A 149 -7.48 -17.98 -12.85
C LYS A 149 -6.34 -18.24 -13.84
N ASP A 150 -6.70 -18.41 -15.10
CA ASP A 150 -5.73 -18.45 -16.21
C ASP A 150 -4.94 -17.14 -16.29
N ALA A 151 -5.62 -15.99 -16.22
CA ALA A 151 -4.97 -14.68 -16.15
C ALA A 151 -4.01 -14.54 -14.94
N GLU A 152 -4.39 -15.09 -13.77
CA GLU A 152 -3.52 -15.12 -12.59
C GLU A 152 -2.25 -15.95 -12.86
N ASN A 153 -2.37 -17.09 -13.56
CA ASN A 153 -1.23 -17.93 -13.91
C ASN A 153 -0.27 -17.22 -14.88
N ILE A 154 -0.79 -16.59 -15.94
CA ILE A 154 0.00 -15.78 -16.88
C ILE A 154 0.82 -14.71 -16.14
N ILE A 155 0.20 -14.02 -15.18
CA ILE A 155 0.91 -13.01 -14.38
C ILE A 155 1.99 -13.66 -13.50
N ARG A 156 1.69 -14.81 -12.88
CA ARG A 156 2.60 -15.52 -11.96
C ARG A 156 3.86 -16.03 -12.63
N GLU A 157 3.79 -16.41 -13.90
CA GLU A 157 4.96 -16.80 -14.69
C GLU A 157 5.99 -15.68 -14.80
N ARG A 158 5.53 -14.41 -14.83
CA ARG A 158 6.40 -13.26 -15.06
C ARG A 158 6.71 -12.47 -13.79
N ARG A 159 5.84 -12.51 -12.79
CA ARG A 159 6.02 -11.79 -11.53
C ARG A 159 5.33 -12.47 -10.36
N LYS A 160 6.02 -12.48 -9.22
CA LYS A 160 5.44 -12.91 -7.95
C LYS A 160 4.30 -11.96 -7.52
N ILE A 161 3.07 -12.48 -7.52
CA ILE A 161 1.89 -11.78 -7.03
C ILE A 161 1.24 -12.49 -5.85
N LYS A 162 0.53 -11.72 -5.01
CA LYS A 162 -0.26 -12.23 -3.89
C LYS A 162 -1.62 -11.52 -3.84
N MET A 163 -2.64 -12.18 -4.36
CA MET A 163 -4.03 -11.80 -4.17
C MET A 163 -4.59 -12.46 -2.90
N ASN A 164 -5.46 -11.77 -2.16
CA ASN A 164 -6.14 -12.33 -1.00
C ASN A 164 -7.49 -12.97 -1.41
N ALA A 165 -8.17 -13.61 -0.46
CA ALA A 165 -9.47 -14.23 -0.70
C ALA A 165 -10.54 -13.24 -1.19
N VAL A 166 -10.49 -11.99 -0.71
CA VAL A 166 -11.42 -10.93 -1.13
C VAL A 166 -11.25 -10.62 -2.61
N HIS A 167 -10.02 -10.40 -3.09
CA HIS A 167 -9.76 -10.12 -4.50
C HIS A 167 -10.25 -11.26 -5.41
N ARG A 168 -10.01 -12.51 -5.00
CA ARG A 168 -10.45 -13.70 -5.75
C ARG A 168 -11.97 -13.80 -5.79
N LYS A 169 -12.65 -13.58 -4.67
CA LYS A 169 -14.12 -13.51 -4.61
C LYS A 169 -14.65 -12.41 -5.52
N THR A 170 -14.06 -11.22 -5.50
CA THR A 170 -14.43 -10.11 -6.39
C THR A 170 -14.29 -10.49 -7.87
N LEU A 171 -13.22 -11.20 -8.25
CA LEU A 171 -13.04 -11.70 -9.62
C LEU A 171 -14.07 -12.76 -10.01
N ASP A 172 -14.42 -13.66 -9.09
CA ASP A 172 -15.50 -14.64 -9.31
C ASP A 172 -16.85 -13.96 -9.54
N ASP A 173 -17.21 -13.01 -8.68
CA ASP A 173 -18.48 -12.27 -8.77
C ASP A 173 -18.53 -11.44 -10.07
N TRP A 174 -17.43 -10.76 -10.41
CA TRP A 174 -17.28 -10.03 -11.67
C TRP A 174 -17.39 -10.96 -12.89
N SER A 175 -16.76 -12.13 -12.85
CA SER A 175 -16.78 -13.09 -13.96
C SER A 175 -18.18 -13.61 -14.23
N LYS A 176 -18.98 -13.85 -13.17
CA LYS A 176 -20.39 -14.25 -13.29
C LYS A 176 -21.23 -13.14 -13.92
N TYR A 177 -21.07 -11.91 -13.43
CA TYR A 177 -21.76 -10.74 -13.97
C TYR A 177 -21.43 -10.52 -15.46
N ARG A 178 -20.16 -10.63 -15.85
CA ARG A 178 -19.76 -10.52 -17.26
C ARG A 178 -20.38 -11.63 -18.12
N ALA A 179 -20.45 -12.85 -17.61
CA ALA A 179 -21.05 -13.98 -18.33
C ALA A 179 -22.56 -13.81 -18.53
N SER A 180 -23.29 -13.25 -17.56
CA SER A 180 -24.72 -12.95 -17.73
C SER A 180 -24.94 -11.88 -18.80
N GLN A 181 -24.14 -10.81 -18.79
CA GLN A 181 -24.21 -9.74 -19.80
C GLN A 181 -23.93 -10.21 -21.23
N LYS A 182 -23.17 -11.29 -21.41
CA LYS A 182 -22.96 -11.91 -22.74
C LYS A 182 -24.13 -12.77 -23.21
N LYS A 183 -25.00 -13.25 -22.31
CA LYS A 183 -26.18 -14.05 -22.66
C LYS A 183 -27.36 -13.17 -23.08
N ASP A 184 -27.38 -11.92 -22.62
CA ASP A 184 -28.43 -10.95 -22.90
C ASP A 184 -28.14 -10.11 -24.16
N LYS A 185 -27.04 -10.40 -24.87
CA LYS A 185 -26.65 -9.82 -26.16
C LYS A 185 -26.68 -10.87 -27.25
#